data_AF-A0A537AA35-F1
#
_entry.id   AF-A0A537AA35-F1
#
_cell.length_a   1.000
_cell.length_b   1.000
_cell.length_c   1.000
_cell.angle_alpha   90.00
_cell.angle_beta   90.00
_cell.angle_gamma   90.00
#
_symmetry.space_group_name_H-M   'P 1'
#
loop_
_entity.id
_entity.type
_entity.pdbx_description
1 polymer ?
#
loop_
_entity_poly.entity_id
_entity_poly.type
_entity_poly.pdbx_seq_one_letter_code
_entity_poly.pdbx_strand_id
1 'polypeptide(L)'
;MALPISIHVSNARARAGQIAALAKENLLARDVQCIHAIWVTPEEIRALASAGTPVSFSPYTELRIGFGFPQTGEFLAAGVIVGLSVDTTALSGNADMFAIMKAIQNIENSRSENEFKLPARRVLELATIEGARSMGVDDRVGSLKAGKRADLIMVNTRELNLGVFSEPAHMLVEAAQPANVDTVMVDGRILKRRGRLTAIDVEQTVSEASSALAGVRKRAGWW
;
A
#
# COMPACT_ATOMS: atom_id res chain seq x y z
N MET A 1 5.25 -24.81 -0.86
CA MET A 1 5.28 -23.35 -1.11
C MET A 1 6.63 -22.85 -0.65
N ALA A 2 7.39 -22.21 -1.53
CA ALA A 2 8.55 -21.44 -1.10
C ALA A 2 8.08 -20.23 -0.27
N LEU A 3 8.89 -19.78 0.68
CA LEU A 3 8.60 -18.58 1.47
C LEU A 3 8.76 -17.35 0.57
N PRO A 4 7.77 -16.44 0.49
CA PRO A 4 7.90 -15.23 -0.30
C PRO A 4 9.03 -14.34 0.24
N ILE A 5 9.68 -13.62 -0.67
CA ILE A 5 10.79 -12.71 -0.41
C ILE A 5 10.30 -11.29 -0.68
N SER A 6 10.55 -10.35 0.24
CA SER A 6 10.33 -8.92 0.01
C SER A 6 11.65 -8.17 0.15
N ILE A 7 11.98 -7.33 -0.83
CA ILE A 7 13.27 -6.63 -0.89
C ILE A 7 13.11 -5.17 -1.29
N HIS A 8 13.86 -4.29 -0.62
CA HIS A 8 13.97 -2.88 -0.98
C HIS A 8 14.96 -2.72 -2.13
N VAL A 9 14.53 -2.17 -3.26
CA VAL A 9 15.36 -2.06 -4.47
C VAL A 9 15.13 -0.75 -5.21
N SER A 10 16.19 -0.22 -5.83
CA SER A 10 16.15 0.94 -6.72
C SER A 10 15.41 2.16 -6.15
N ASN A 11 15.45 2.33 -4.82
CA ASN A 11 14.71 3.39 -4.12
C ASN A 11 15.38 4.77 -4.22
N ALA A 12 16.65 4.84 -4.61
CA ALA A 12 17.38 6.08 -4.80
C ALA A 12 18.29 5.98 -6.04
N ARG A 13 18.66 7.11 -6.64
CA ARG A 13 19.49 7.14 -7.87
C ARG A 13 20.82 6.40 -7.71
N ALA A 14 21.44 6.46 -6.53
CA ALA A 14 22.67 5.74 -6.20
C ALA A 14 22.49 4.20 -6.14
N ARG A 15 21.24 3.71 -6.15
CA ARG A 15 20.86 2.30 -6.12
C ARG A 15 20.16 1.86 -7.42
N ALA A 16 20.19 2.68 -8.48
CA ALA A 16 19.68 2.28 -9.79
C ALA A 16 20.44 1.06 -10.33
N GLY A 17 19.80 0.24 -11.17
CA GLY A 17 20.38 -0.97 -11.74
C GLY A 17 20.32 -2.22 -10.84
N GLN A 18 19.79 -2.10 -9.62
CA GLN A 18 19.62 -3.27 -8.73
C GLN A 18 18.66 -4.31 -9.31
N ILE A 19 17.63 -3.88 -10.03
CA ILE A 19 16.67 -4.80 -10.65
C ILE A 19 17.33 -5.52 -11.83
N ALA A 20 18.14 -4.82 -12.64
CA ALA A 20 18.95 -5.45 -13.68
C ALA A 20 19.93 -6.49 -13.10
N ALA A 21 20.55 -6.21 -11.95
CA ALA A 21 21.42 -7.16 -11.27
C ALA A 21 20.67 -8.42 -10.80
N LEU A 22 19.49 -8.26 -10.20
CA LEU A 22 18.63 -9.39 -9.82
C LEU A 22 18.20 -10.20 -11.04
N ALA A 23 17.84 -9.54 -12.13
CA ALA A 23 17.46 -10.20 -13.38
C ALA A 23 18.60 -11.06 -13.94
N LYS A 24 19.83 -10.52 -13.96
CA LYS A 24 21.03 -11.22 -14.44
C LYS A 24 21.30 -12.51 -13.66
N GLU A 25 21.07 -12.49 -12.36
CA GLU A 25 21.28 -13.64 -11.47
C GLU A 25 20.05 -14.56 -11.37
N ASN A 26 18.99 -14.33 -12.17
CA ASN A 26 17.71 -15.07 -12.13
C ASN A 26 17.03 -15.04 -10.75
N LEU A 27 17.13 -13.90 -10.04
CA LEU A 27 16.54 -13.67 -8.72
C LEU A 27 15.21 -12.90 -8.77
N LEU A 28 14.69 -12.63 -9.97
CA LEU A 28 13.34 -12.12 -10.15
C LEU A 28 12.39 -13.32 -10.31
N ALA A 29 11.35 -13.36 -9.48
CA ALA A 29 10.32 -14.39 -9.54
C ALA A 29 8.98 -13.85 -9.01
N ARG A 30 7.91 -14.66 -9.17
CA ARG A 30 6.55 -14.31 -8.72
C ARG A 30 6.40 -14.20 -7.21
N ASP A 31 7.26 -14.88 -6.45
CA ASP A 31 7.31 -14.86 -4.99
C ASP A 31 8.37 -13.87 -4.45
N VAL A 32 8.93 -13.01 -5.31
CA VAL A 32 9.83 -11.92 -4.93
C VAL A 32 9.10 -10.59 -5.14
N GLN A 33 8.82 -9.86 -4.05
CA GLN A 33 8.22 -8.54 -4.11
C GLN A 33 9.29 -7.45 -3.99
N CYS A 34 9.35 -6.58 -4.99
CA CYS A 34 10.24 -5.42 -4.98
C CYS A 34 9.55 -4.21 -4.36
N ILE A 35 10.15 -3.63 -3.34
CA ILE A 35 9.64 -2.44 -2.63
C ILE A 35 10.32 -1.20 -3.18
N HIS A 36 9.54 -0.14 -3.41
CA HIS A 36 9.90 1.16 -3.98
C HIS A 36 10.11 1.18 -5.49
N ALA A 37 11.17 0.55 -6.01
CA ALA A 37 11.46 0.49 -7.46
C ALA A 37 11.28 1.85 -8.20
N ILE A 38 11.82 2.93 -7.63
CA ILE A 38 11.59 4.31 -8.10
C ILE A 38 12.53 4.71 -9.25
N TRP A 39 13.80 4.36 -9.13
CA TRP A 39 14.82 4.66 -10.13
C TRP A 39 15.08 3.43 -11.00
N VAL A 40 14.14 3.16 -11.90
CA VAL A 40 14.20 1.99 -12.78
C VAL A 40 14.13 2.40 -14.25
N THR A 41 14.74 1.60 -15.12
CA THR A 41 14.65 1.80 -16.57
C THR A 41 13.46 1.03 -17.18
N PRO A 42 13.01 1.38 -18.40
CA PRO A 42 12.01 0.60 -19.12
C PRO A 42 12.39 -0.89 -19.28
N GLU A 43 13.68 -1.20 -19.43
CA GLU A 43 14.21 -2.57 -19.50
C GLU A 43 14.01 -3.31 -18.17
N GLU A 44 14.28 -2.67 -17.04
CA GLU A 44 14.07 -3.24 -15.71
C GLU A 44 12.57 -3.49 -15.45
N ILE A 45 11.70 -2.56 -15.84
CA ILE A 45 10.24 -2.75 -15.75
C ILE A 45 9.80 -3.98 -16.58
N ARG A 46 10.31 -4.13 -17.81
CA ARG A 46 10.03 -5.30 -18.65
C ARG A 46 10.57 -6.60 -18.05
N ALA A 47 11.73 -6.56 -17.38
CA ALA A 47 12.28 -7.74 -16.69
C ALA A 47 11.37 -8.19 -15.54
N LEU A 48 10.88 -7.25 -14.73
CA LEU A 48 9.90 -7.53 -13.66
C LEU A 48 8.62 -8.14 -14.23
N ALA A 49 8.06 -7.55 -15.29
CA ALA A 49 6.87 -8.06 -15.95
C ALA A 49 7.07 -9.50 -16.48
N SER A 50 8.20 -9.75 -17.13
CA SER A 50 8.54 -11.06 -17.69
C SER A 50 8.69 -12.14 -16.60
N ALA A 51 9.30 -11.79 -15.47
CA ALA A 51 9.44 -12.68 -14.31
C ALA A 51 8.15 -12.82 -13.48
N GLY A 52 7.16 -11.94 -13.71
CA GLY A 52 5.97 -11.82 -12.88
C GLY A 52 6.26 -11.30 -11.47
N THR A 53 7.37 -10.58 -11.28
CA THR A 53 7.81 -10.01 -10.00
C THR A 53 6.97 -8.79 -9.66
N PRO A 54 6.17 -8.82 -8.59
CA PRO A 54 5.35 -7.69 -8.19
C PRO A 54 6.15 -6.54 -7.58
N VAL A 55 5.56 -5.35 -7.60
CA VAL A 55 6.09 -4.14 -6.95
C VAL A 55 5.11 -3.60 -5.91
N SER A 56 5.64 -3.10 -4.79
CA SER A 56 4.89 -2.34 -3.80
C SER A 56 5.38 -0.89 -3.77
N PHE A 57 4.46 0.05 -3.96
CA PHE A 57 4.73 1.49 -3.79
C PHE A 57 4.21 2.00 -2.45
N SER A 58 4.97 2.91 -1.86
CA SER A 58 4.64 3.59 -0.61
C SER A 58 4.76 5.11 -0.80
N PRO A 59 3.81 5.73 -1.51
CA PRO A 59 3.97 7.08 -2.07
C PRO A 59 4.27 8.14 -1.01
N TYR A 60 3.70 8.06 0.18
CA TYR A 60 4.00 9.01 1.26
C TYR A 60 5.46 8.93 1.70
N THR A 61 6.00 7.72 1.89
CA THR A 61 7.40 7.55 2.27
C THR A 61 8.34 7.94 1.12
N GLU A 62 8.02 7.56 -0.11
CA GLU A 62 8.84 7.86 -1.28
C GLU A 62 8.97 9.37 -1.51
N LEU A 63 7.86 10.09 -1.39
CA LEU A 63 7.84 11.55 -1.43
C LEU A 63 8.56 12.17 -0.23
N ARG A 64 8.28 11.69 0.99
CA ARG A 64 8.81 12.29 2.23
C ARG A 64 10.31 12.12 2.37
N ILE A 65 10.85 10.95 2.05
CA ILE A 65 12.30 10.70 2.10
C ILE A 65 12.99 11.41 0.91
N GLY A 66 12.28 11.65 -0.19
CA GLY A 66 12.87 12.19 -1.41
C GLY A 66 13.46 11.13 -2.32
N PHE A 67 12.87 9.93 -2.33
CA PHE A 67 13.22 8.88 -3.29
C PHE A 67 12.83 9.28 -4.72
N GLY A 68 11.70 9.98 -4.88
CA GLY A 68 11.19 10.41 -6.18
C GLY A 68 9.73 10.00 -6.35
N PHE A 69 9.26 10.02 -7.60
CA PHE A 69 7.88 9.70 -7.90
C PHE A 69 7.75 8.27 -8.46
N PRO A 70 6.85 7.44 -7.93
CA PRO A 70 6.48 6.15 -8.52
C PRO A 70 6.13 6.25 -10.01
N GLN A 71 6.63 5.30 -10.79
CA GLN A 71 6.38 5.18 -12.23
C GLN A 71 5.11 4.36 -12.53
N THR A 72 4.02 4.60 -11.79
CA THR A 72 2.85 3.72 -11.73
C THR A 72 2.29 3.39 -13.11
N GLY A 73 2.10 4.39 -13.96
CA GLY A 73 1.57 4.20 -15.32
C GLY A 73 2.45 3.29 -16.18
N GLU A 74 3.77 3.42 -16.09
CA GLU A 74 4.74 2.62 -16.84
C GLU A 74 4.75 1.16 -16.37
N PHE A 75 4.71 0.92 -15.06
CA PHE A 75 4.61 -0.42 -14.49
C PHE A 75 3.31 -1.12 -14.89
N LEU A 76 2.18 -0.41 -14.78
CA LEU A 76 0.87 -0.94 -15.16
C LEU A 76 0.78 -1.23 -16.67
N ALA A 77 1.32 -0.34 -17.51
CA ALA A 77 1.35 -0.54 -18.96
C ALA A 77 2.20 -1.75 -19.38
N ALA A 78 3.24 -2.08 -18.62
CA ALA A 78 4.08 -3.26 -18.83
C ALA A 78 3.46 -4.56 -18.28
N GLY A 79 2.34 -4.49 -17.56
CA GLY A 79 1.69 -5.65 -16.95
C GLY A 79 2.31 -6.11 -15.63
N VAL A 80 3.08 -5.25 -14.95
CA VAL A 80 3.61 -5.55 -13.61
C VAL A 80 2.46 -5.49 -12.60
N ILE A 81 2.42 -6.46 -11.67
CA ILE A 81 1.50 -6.44 -10.53
C ILE A 81 1.98 -5.36 -9.56
N VAL A 82 1.14 -4.37 -9.29
CA VAL A 82 1.46 -3.25 -8.39
C VAL A 82 0.52 -3.28 -7.19
N GLY A 83 1.09 -3.35 -5.99
CA GLY A 83 0.41 -3.15 -4.71
C GLY A 83 0.78 -1.82 -4.06
N LEU A 84 0.01 -1.42 -3.05
CA LEU A 84 0.26 -0.22 -2.26
C LEU A 84 0.55 -0.57 -0.80
N SER A 85 1.40 0.21 -0.16
CA SER A 85 1.69 0.08 1.27
C SER A 85 1.87 1.43 1.95
N VAL A 86 1.79 1.43 3.28
CA VAL A 86 2.08 2.60 4.13
C VAL A 86 3.57 2.74 4.44
N ASP A 87 4.35 1.68 4.19
CA ASP A 87 5.73 1.51 4.68
C ASP A 87 5.80 1.70 6.21
N THR A 88 6.57 2.66 6.72
CA THR A 88 6.74 2.88 8.15
C THR A 88 5.92 4.06 8.68
N THR A 89 5.17 3.80 9.77
CA THR A 89 4.39 4.83 10.47
C THR A 89 5.25 5.89 11.14
N ALA A 90 6.55 5.64 11.33
CA ALA A 90 7.50 6.64 11.81
C ALA A 90 7.72 7.78 10.78
N LEU A 91 7.51 7.51 9.48
CA LEU A 91 7.66 8.49 8.42
C LEU A 91 6.31 9.00 7.91
N SER A 92 5.33 8.09 7.69
CA SER A 92 4.00 8.46 7.22
C SER A 92 3.14 9.11 8.31
N GLY A 93 3.48 8.94 9.59
CA GLY A 93 2.77 9.48 10.75
C GLY A 93 1.49 8.72 11.11
N ASN A 94 0.97 7.86 10.24
CA ASN A 94 -0.19 6.99 10.48
C ASN A 94 -0.22 5.81 9.48
N ALA A 95 -1.18 4.90 9.66
CA ALA A 95 -1.43 3.77 8.76
C ALA A 95 -2.67 4.00 7.86
N ASP A 96 -2.77 5.18 7.23
CA ASP A 96 -3.93 5.57 6.42
C ASP A 96 -3.79 5.14 4.95
N MET A 97 -4.43 4.03 4.57
CA MET A 97 -4.47 3.57 3.18
C MET A 97 -5.32 4.44 2.25
N PHE A 98 -6.27 5.22 2.74
CA PHE A 98 -7.04 6.15 1.90
C PHE A 98 -6.14 7.28 1.42
N ALA A 99 -5.32 7.81 2.31
CA ALA A 99 -4.29 8.79 1.99
C ALA A 99 -3.27 8.24 0.98
N ILE A 100 -2.83 6.97 1.13
CA ILE A 100 -1.94 6.30 0.17
C ILE A 100 -2.57 6.19 -1.22
N MET A 101 -3.84 5.78 -1.30
CA MET A 101 -4.59 5.72 -2.57
C MET A 101 -4.67 7.10 -3.25
N LYS A 102 -5.04 8.13 -2.50
CA LYS A 102 -5.10 9.51 -3.02
C LYS A 102 -3.75 10.00 -3.52
N ALA A 103 -2.68 9.68 -2.80
CA ALA A 103 -1.33 10.08 -3.17
C ALA A 103 -0.88 9.45 -4.48
N ILE A 104 -1.03 8.13 -4.64
CA ILE A 104 -0.57 7.45 -5.86
C ILE A 104 -1.37 7.90 -7.09
N GLN A 105 -2.68 8.19 -6.94
CA GLN A 105 -3.51 8.77 -7.99
C GLN A 105 -2.95 10.12 -8.47
N ASN A 106 -2.77 11.05 -7.53
CA ASN A 106 -2.35 12.41 -7.84
C ASN A 106 -0.92 12.46 -8.38
N ILE A 107 -0.02 11.59 -7.91
CA ILE A 107 1.32 11.47 -8.47
C ILE A 107 1.26 11.05 -9.93
N GLU A 108 0.53 9.98 -10.27
CA GLU A 108 0.46 9.48 -11.65
C GLU A 108 -0.24 10.48 -12.58
N ASN A 109 -1.33 11.08 -12.14
CA ASN A 109 -2.05 12.10 -12.90
C ASN A 109 -1.18 13.34 -13.15
N SER A 110 -0.42 13.79 -12.14
CA SER A 110 0.49 14.92 -12.29
C SER A 110 1.66 14.61 -13.23
N ARG A 111 2.29 13.43 -13.11
CA ARG A 111 3.39 13.02 -13.97
C ARG A 111 2.99 12.88 -15.43
N SER A 112 1.75 12.48 -15.67
CA SER A 112 1.21 12.25 -17.01
C SER A 112 0.50 13.45 -17.61
N GLU A 113 0.41 14.57 -16.88
CA GLU A 113 -0.34 15.77 -17.26
C GLU A 113 -1.80 15.44 -17.66
N ASN A 114 -2.40 14.47 -16.97
CA ASN A 114 -3.74 13.97 -17.27
C ASN A 114 -4.48 13.58 -15.98
N GLU A 115 -5.52 14.35 -15.64
CA GLU A 115 -6.39 14.15 -14.47
C GLU A 115 -7.03 12.75 -14.42
N PHE A 116 -7.22 12.10 -15.56
CA PHE A 116 -7.90 10.80 -15.66
C PHE A 116 -6.96 9.64 -15.94
N LYS A 117 -5.63 9.85 -15.84
CA LYS A 117 -4.64 8.81 -16.17
C LYS A 117 -4.77 7.57 -15.31
N LEU A 118 -4.93 7.74 -14.00
CA LEU A 118 -5.10 6.63 -13.05
C LEU A 118 -6.49 6.70 -12.38
N PRO A 119 -7.52 6.06 -12.96
CA PRO A 119 -8.88 6.14 -12.42
C PRO A 119 -8.99 5.57 -10.99
N ALA A 120 -9.87 6.15 -10.17
CA ALA A 120 -10.08 5.73 -8.79
C ALA A 120 -10.42 4.25 -8.62
N ARG A 121 -11.18 3.66 -9.55
CA ARG A 121 -11.46 2.22 -9.58
C ARG A 121 -10.17 1.40 -9.64
N ARG A 122 -9.21 1.80 -10.49
CA ARG A 122 -7.93 1.12 -10.62
C ARG A 122 -7.11 1.28 -9.35
N VAL A 123 -7.08 2.47 -8.75
CA VAL A 123 -6.40 2.71 -7.46
C VAL A 123 -6.96 1.82 -6.35
N LEU A 124 -8.28 1.67 -6.27
CA LEU A 124 -8.91 0.77 -5.30
C LEU A 124 -8.51 -0.69 -5.53
N GLU A 125 -8.34 -1.13 -6.79
CA GLU A 125 -7.79 -2.45 -7.11
C GLU A 125 -6.33 -2.59 -6.63
N LEU A 126 -5.48 -1.55 -6.82
CA LEU A 126 -4.10 -1.51 -6.30
C LEU A 126 -4.05 -1.69 -4.77
N ALA A 127 -5.01 -1.10 -4.06
CA ALA A 127 -5.13 -1.19 -2.60
C ALA A 127 -5.80 -2.48 -2.09
N THR A 128 -6.37 -3.31 -2.98
CA THR A 128 -7.14 -4.51 -2.60
C THR A 128 -6.64 -5.75 -3.33
N ILE A 129 -7.25 -6.09 -4.48
CA ILE A 129 -6.99 -7.34 -5.18
C ILE A 129 -5.56 -7.42 -5.76
N GLU A 130 -5.00 -6.30 -6.25
CA GLU A 130 -3.62 -6.31 -6.75
C GLU A 130 -2.60 -6.33 -5.61
N GLY A 131 -2.92 -5.73 -4.46
CA GLY A 131 -2.16 -5.93 -3.22
C GLY A 131 -2.16 -7.39 -2.78
N ALA A 132 -3.30 -8.09 -2.87
CA ALA A 132 -3.36 -9.52 -2.58
C ALA A 132 -2.53 -10.34 -3.59
N ARG A 133 -2.57 -9.99 -4.88
CA ARG A 133 -1.76 -10.64 -5.93
C ARG A 133 -0.27 -10.39 -5.73
N SER A 134 0.11 -9.18 -5.32
CA SER A 134 1.52 -8.82 -5.07
C SER A 134 2.14 -9.59 -3.91
N MET A 135 1.31 -10.17 -3.04
CA MET A 135 1.71 -11.03 -1.92
C MET A 135 1.44 -12.52 -2.17
N GLY A 136 0.88 -12.91 -3.33
CA GLY A 136 0.54 -14.30 -3.64
C GLY A 136 -0.57 -14.89 -2.75
N VAL A 137 -1.52 -14.06 -2.33
CA VAL A 137 -2.63 -14.45 -1.43
C VAL A 137 -4.01 -14.12 -1.99
N ASP A 138 -4.09 -13.78 -3.28
CA ASP A 138 -5.32 -13.40 -3.96
C ASP A 138 -6.30 -14.56 -4.19
N ASP A 139 -5.89 -15.79 -3.94
CA ASP A 139 -6.80 -16.93 -3.84
C ASP A 139 -7.66 -16.88 -2.56
N ARG A 140 -7.16 -16.21 -1.51
CA ARG A 140 -7.77 -16.16 -0.17
C ARG A 140 -8.41 -14.83 0.18
N VAL A 141 -7.88 -13.70 -0.29
CA VAL A 141 -8.32 -12.34 0.13
C VAL A 141 -8.37 -11.36 -1.05
N GLY A 142 -8.60 -10.07 -0.77
CA GLY A 142 -8.52 -8.97 -1.74
C GLY A 142 -9.77 -8.73 -2.58
N SER A 143 -10.80 -9.58 -2.49
CA SER A 143 -12.08 -9.37 -3.18
C SER A 143 -13.24 -10.07 -2.47
N LEU A 144 -14.45 -9.53 -2.61
CA LEU A 144 -15.69 -10.16 -2.13
C LEU A 144 -16.12 -11.26 -3.10
N LYS A 145 -15.64 -12.49 -2.88
CA LYS A 145 -15.97 -13.67 -3.68
C LYS A 145 -16.20 -14.86 -2.76
N ALA A 146 -17.24 -15.65 -3.02
CA ALA A 146 -17.51 -16.88 -2.27
C ALA A 146 -16.26 -17.79 -2.26
N GLY A 147 -15.94 -18.38 -1.11
CA GLY A 147 -14.75 -19.20 -0.89
C GLY A 147 -13.52 -18.44 -0.38
N LYS A 148 -13.49 -17.10 -0.49
CA LYS A 148 -12.45 -16.26 0.12
C LYS A 148 -12.74 -15.99 1.60
N ARG A 149 -11.71 -15.60 2.35
CA ARG A 149 -11.81 -15.16 3.75
C ARG A 149 -12.69 -13.92 3.86
N ALA A 150 -13.37 -13.80 4.98
CA ALA A 150 -14.18 -12.63 5.30
C ALA A 150 -13.31 -11.49 5.87
N ASP A 151 -12.47 -10.93 4.99
CA ASP A 151 -11.64 -9.75 5.23
C ASP A 151 -12.35 -8.52 4.65
N LEU A 152 -13.09 -7.81 5.49
CA LEU A 152 -14.07 -6.81 5.10
C LEU A 152 -13.92 -5.52 5.88
N ILE A 153 -14.18 -4.39 5.23
CA ILE A 153 -14.45 -3.13 5.91
C ILE A 153 -15.84 -2.62 5.51
N MET A 154 -16.52 -1.98 6.46
CA MET A 154 -17.72 -1.18 6.19
C MET A 154 -17.38 0.29 6.38
N VAL A 155 -17.67 1.12 5.39
CA VAL A 155 -17.42 2.56 5.42
C VAL A 155 -18.75 3.30 5.60
N ASN A 156 -18.85 4.17 6.59
CA ASN A 156 -19.99 5.03 6.82
C ASN A 156 -20.00 6.17 5.80
N THR A 157 -20.94 6.12 4.86
CA THR A 157 -21.11 7.11 3.80
C THR A 157 -22.01 8.28 4.19
N ARG A 158 -22.41 8.39 5.46
CA ARG A 158 -23.31 9.44 5.97
C ARG A 158 -22.59 10.54 6.75
N GLU A 159 -21.27 10.41 6.91
CA GLU A 159 -20.44 11.45 7.52
C GLU A 159 -20.27 12.67 6.62
N LEU A 160 -19.95 13.83 7.19
CA LEU A 160 -19.91 15.11 6.47
C LEU A 160 -19.08 15.08 5.18
N ASN A 161 -17.93 14.39 5.19
CA ASN A 161 -17.02 14.29 4.04
C ASN A 161 -17.49 13.30 2.95
N LEU A 162 -18.43 12.40 3.26
CA LEU A 162 -18.96 11.38 2.34
C LEU A 162 -20.47 11.49 2.06
N GLY A 163 -21.17 12.38 2.75
CA GLY A 163 -22.63 12.42 2.84
C GLY A 163 -23.36 12.57 1.50
N VAL A 164 -22.72 13.17 0.50
CA VAL A 164 -23.18 13.16 -0.90
C VAL A 164 -22.48 12.01 -1.63
N PHE A 165 -22.90 10.78 -1.31
CA PHE A 165 -22.25 9.57 -1.82
C PHE A 165 -22.71 9.27 -3.25
N SER A 166 -21.79 9.39 -4.22
CA SER A 166 -22.05 9.18 -5.64
C SER A 166 -21.32 7.94 -6.17
N GLU A 167 -20.15 8.09 -6.81
CA GLU A 167 -19.35 7.00 -7.34
C GLU A 167 -18.47 6.41 -6.22
N PRO A 168 -18.68 5.13 -5.82
CA PRO A 168 -18.03 4.58 -4.63
C PRO A 168 -16.50 4.57 -4.67
N ALA A 169 -15.88 4.22 -5.80
CA ALA A 169 -14.42 4.14 -5.87
C ALA A 169 -13.79 5.53 -5.78
N HIS A 170 -14.35 6.51 -6.48
CA HIS A 170 -13.95 7.90 -6.41
C HIS A 170 -14.09 8.43 -4.98
N MET A 171 -15.25 8.25 -4.35
CA MET A 171 -15.48 8.72 -2.98
C MET A 171 -14.54 8.04 -1.96
N LEU A 172 -14.24 6.75 -2.14
CA LEU A 172 -13.28 6.04 -1.30
C LEU A 172 -11.84 6.55 -1.50
N VAL A 173 -11.42 6.82 -2.72
CA VAL A 173 -10.05 7.29 -2.99
C VAL A 173 -9.88 8.76 -2.62
N GLU A 174 -10.85 9.61 -2.93
CA GLU A 174 -10.68 11.06 -2.85
C GLU A 174 -11.16 11.70 -1.56
N ALA A 175 -12.17 11.11 -0.90
CA ALA A 175 -12.87 11.74 0.21
C ALA A 175 -12.83 10.94 1.51
N ALA A 176 -12.78 9.60 1.45
CA ALA A 176 -12.82 8.76 2.64
C ALA A 176 -11.54 8.89 3.49
N GLN A 177 -11.71 8.65 4.78
CA GLN A 177 -10.67 8.69 5.80
C GLN A 177 -10.83 7.47 6.73
N PRO A 178 -9.80 7.08 7.50
CA PRO A 178 -9.89 5.97 8.46
C PRO A 178 -11.03 6.12 9.47
N ALA A 179 -11.39 7.38 9.81
CA ALA A 179 -12.51 7.69 10.70
C ALA A 179 -13.87 7.27 10.12
N ASN A 180 -14.03 7.23 8.79
CA ASN A 180 -15.27 6.77 8.15
C ASN A 180 -15.43 5.25 8.22
N VAL A 181 -14.39 4.47 8.51
CA VAL A 181 -14.52 3.01 8.63
C VAL A 181 -15.30 2.66 9.88
N ASP A 182 -16.51 2.14 9.74
CA ASP A 182 -17.38 1.76 10.86
C ASP A 182 -16.96 0.42 11.47
N THR A 183 -16.82 -0.59 10.61
CA THR A 183 -16.60 -1.98 11.00
C THR A 183 -15.42 -2.56 10.22
N VAL A 184 -14.59 -3.33 10.90
CA VAL A 184 -13.47 -4.10 10.33
C VAL A 184 -13.63 -5.55 10.75
N MET A 185 -13.59 -6.45 9.78
CA MET A 185 -13.63 -7.90 9.97
C MET A 185 -12.41 -8.51 9.30
N VAL A 186 -11.71 -9.40 10.00
CA VAL A 186 -10.57 -10.16 9.47
C VAL A 186 -10.81 -11.62 9.78
N ASP A 187 -10.82 -12.45 8.74
CA ASP A 187 -11.11 -13.89 8.81
C ASP A 187 -12.42 -14.18 9.57
N GLY A 188 -13.45 -13.34 9.37
CA GLY A 188 -14.73 -13.45 10.06
C GLY A 188 -14.77 -12.85 11.49
N ARG A 189 -13.62 -12.48 12.06
CA ARG A 189 -13.53 -11.86 13.39
C ARG A 189 -13.68 -10.35 13.31
N ILE A 190 -14.64 -9.80 14.05
CA ILE A 190 -14.85 -8.35 14.16
C ILE A 190 -13.75 -7.74 15.04
N LEU A 191 -12.96 -6.82 14.47
CA LEU A 191 -11.87 -6.08 15.15
C LEU A 191 -12.23 -4.61 15.42
N LYS A 192 -13.20 -4.06 14.67
CA LYS A 192 -13.80 -2.74 14.87
C LYS A 192 -15.30 -2.85 14.59
N ARG A 193 -16.15 -2.17 15.37
CA ARG A 193 -17.60 -2.11 15.14
C ARG A 193 -18.15 -0.77 15.62
N ARG A 194 -19.02 -0.13 14.84
CA ARG A 194 -19.62 1.18 15.21
C ARG A 194 -18.55 2.21 15.57
N GLY A 195 -17.47 2.27 14.79
CA GLY A 195 -16.37 3.20 15.02
C GLY A 195 -15.40 2.82 16.14
N ARG A 196 -15.68 1.78 16.95
CA ARG A 196 -14.88 1.40 18.13
C ARG A 196 -14.10 0.12 17.90
N LEU A 197 -12.84 0.09 18.33
CA LEU A 197 -12.02 -1.13 18.32
C LEU A 197 -12.57 -2.13 19.34
N THR A 198 -12.63 -3.41 18.97
CA THR A 198 -13.17 -4.49 19.80
C THR A 198 -12.09 -5.48 20.26
N ALA A 199 -10.91 -5.41 19.67
CA ALA A 199 -9.82 -6.38 19.89
C ALA A 199 -8.69 -5.87 20.79
N ILE A 200 -8.69 -4.57 21.15
CA ILE A 200 -7.67 -3.95 22.00
C ILE A 200 -8.32 -3.00 23.02
N ASP A 201 -7.67 -2.85 24.18
CA ASP A 201 -7.92 -1.74 25.10
C ASP A 201 -7.07 -0.55 24.66
N VAL A 202 -7.72 0.53 24.20
CA VAL A 202 -7.05 1.70 23.64
C VAL A 202 -6.25 2.46 24.71
N GLU A 203 -6.80 2.61 25.91
CA GLU A 203 -6.13 3.35 26.99
C GLU A 203 -4.88 2.61 27.46
N GLN A 204 -5.01 1.30 27.68
CA GLN A 204 -3.89 0.44 28.03
C GLN A 204 -2.82 0.47 26.93
N THR A 205 -3.22 0.29 25.66
CA THR A 205 -2.28 0.27 24.52
C THR A 205 -1.47 1.57 24.43
N VAL A 206 -2.13 2.72 24.58
CA VAL A 206 -1.46 4.04 24.55
C VAL A 206 -0.50 4.20 25.74
N SER A 207 -0.89 3.73 26.92
CA SER A 207 -0.05 3.78 28.12
C SER A 207 1.22 2.93 27.97
N GLU A 208 1.08 1.70 27.46
CA GLU A 208 2.19 0.79 27.18
C GLU A 208 3.13 1.35 26.11
N ALA A 209 2.60 1.90 25.02
CA ALA A 209 3.39 2.55 23.98
C ALA A 209 4.18 3.75 24.52
N SER A 210 3.56 4.55 25.39
CA SER A 210 4.21 5.71 26.04
C SER A 210 5.37 5.28 26.95
N SER A 211 5.17 4.21 27.72
CA SER A 211 6.20 3.62 28.57
C SER A 211 7.35 3.00 27.75
N ALA A 212 7.02 2.34 26.63
CA ALA A 212 8.01 1.80 25.70
C ALA A 212 8.88 2.91 25.09
N LEU A 213 8.28 4.05 24.70
CA LEU A 213 9.02 5.20 24.15
C LEU A 213 10.06 5.74 25.14
N ALA A 214 9.70 5.87 26.42
CA ALA A 214 10.65 6.30 27.47
C ALA A 214 11.86 5.35 27.55
N GLY A 215 11.63 4.04 27.45
CA GLY A 215 12.68 3.03 27.41
C GLY A 215 13.55 3.12 26.15
N VAL A 216 12.96 3.34 24.98
CA VAL A 216 13.68 3.51 23.71
C VAL A 216 14.57 4.76 23.76
N ARG A 217 14.03 5.90 24.19
CA ARG A 217 14.76 7.17 24.33
C ARG A 217 16.00 7.03 25.21
N LYS A 218 15.84 6.43 26.38
CA LYS A 218 16.95 6.18 27.31
C LYS A 218 18.06 5.33 26.69
N ARG A 219 17.72 4.24 25.98
CA ARG A 219 18.71 3.36 25.35
C ARG A 219 19.36 3.96 24.10
N ALA A 220 18.62 4.80 23.36
CA ALA A 220 19.12 5.47 22.16
C ALA A 220 19.96 6.73 22.46
N GLY A 221 20.02 7.18 23.72
CA GLY A 221 20.67 8.44 24.08
C GLY A 221 19.93 9.68 23.55
N TRP A 222 18.62 9.54 23.28
CA TRP A 222 17.76 10.63 22.84
C TRP A 222 17.00 11.18 24.04
N TRP A 223 17.28 12.44 24.41
CA TRP A 223 16.65 13.16 25.52
C TRP A 223 15.44 13.96 25.03
#